data_AF-A0A7C3LFG3-F1
#
_entry.id   AF-A0A7C3LFG3-F1
#
_cell.length_a   1.000
_cell.length_b   1.000
_cell.length_c   1.000
_cell.angle_alpha   90.00
_cell.angle_beta   90.00
_cell.angle_gamma   90.00
#
_symmetry.space_group_name_H-M   'P 1'
#
loop_
_entity.id
_entity.type
_entity.pdbx_description
1 polymer ?
#
loop_
_entity_poly.entity_id
_entity_poly.type
_entity_poly.pdbx_seq_one_letter_code
_entity_poly.pdbx_strand_id
1 'polypeptide(L)'
;MKKILFFVFLIMLLAACGGGTAELPTAEPQAPAANPTASEAADPAETKAEPVAEEPNPETDASFPAVNVAGAAVVREQDWVKGAEEPIITIIEYGDFQ
;
A
#
# COMPACT_ATOMS: atom_id res chain seq x y z
N MET A 1 -22.17 -25.73 -33.18
CA MET A 1 -21.22 -26.65 -32.53
C MET A 1 -19.92 -25.97 -32.13
N LYS A 2 -19.23 -25.24 -33.02
CA LYS A 2 -17.95 -24.55 -32.73
C LYS A 2 -18.01 -23.50 -31.60
N LYS A 3 -19.14 -22.79 -31.48
CA LYS A 3 -19.39 -21.81 -30.40
C LYS A 3 -19.59 -22.46 -29.02
N ILE A 4 -20.18 -23.65 -28.99
CA ILE A 4 -20.38 -24.42 -27.75
C ILE A 4 -19.03 -24.94 -27.25
N LEU A 5 -18.17 -25.41 -28.16
CA LEU A 5 -16.82 -25.87 -27.84
C LEU A 5 -15.95 -24.74 -27.26
N PHE A 6 -16.06 -23.51 -27.81
CA PHE A 6 -15.38 -22.33 -27.30
C PHE A 6 -15.87 -21.95 -25.88
N PHE A 7 -17.18 -22.03 -25.64
CA PHE A 7 -17.77 -21.71 -24.33
C PHE A 7 -17.33 -22.69 -23.24
N VAL A 8 -17.23 -23.98 -23.56
CA VAL A 8 -16.74 -25.02 -22.63
C VAL A 8 -15.26 -24.81 -22.30
N PHE A 9 -14.44 -24.43 -23.28
CA PHE A 9 -13.02 -24.11 -23.05
C PHE A 9 -12.84 -22.89 -22.14
N LEU A 10 -13.68 -21.85 -22.33
CA LEU A 10 -13.66 -20.65 -21.50
C LEU A 10 -14.01 -20.97 -20.04
N ILE A 11 -15.04 -21.79 -19.79
CA ILE A 11 -15.45 -22.20 -18.43
C ILE A 11 -14.33 -22.99 -17.72
N MET A 12 -13.62 -23.85 -18.44
CA MET A 12 -12.48 -24.61 -17.91
C MET A 12 -11.31 -23.70 -17.49
N LEU A 13 -11.06 -22.61 -18.22
CA LEU A 13 -10.05 -21.61 -17.87
C LEU A 13 -10.42 -20.83 -16.60
N LEU A 14 -11.70 -20.46 -16.43
CA LEU A 14 -12.15 -19.75 -15.23
C LEU A 14 -12.06 -20.63 -13.96
N ALA A 15 -12.35 -21.93 -14.06
CA ALA A 15 -12.26 -22.84 -12.93
C ALA A 15 -10.80 -23.04 -12.45
N ALA A 16 -9.81 -22.87 -13.33
CA ALA A 16 -8.40 -23.02 -12.98
C ALA A 16 -7.81 -21.82 -12.20
N CYS A 17 -8.48 -20.66 -12.19
CA CYS A 17 -8.05 -19.48 -11.43
C CYS A 17 -8.76 -19.29 -10.07
N GLY A 18 -9.73 -20.15 -9.72
CA GLY A 18 -10.62 -19.92 -8.57
C GLY A 18 -10.39 -20.78 -7.33
N GLY A 19 -9.30 -21.56 -7.25
CA GLY A 19 -9.13 -22.63 -6.26
C GLY A 19 -8.20 -22.34 -5.08
N GLY A 20 -7.99 -21.08 -4.70
CA GLY A 20 -7.20 -20.72 -3.53
C GLY A 20 -8.07 -20.67 -2.27
N THR A 21 -8.14 -21.77 -1.51
CA THR A 21 -8.65 -21.73 -0.13
C THR A 21 -7.68 -20.87 0.68
N ALA A 22 -8.04 -19.61 0.92
CA ALA A 22 -7.33 -18.78 1.90
C ALA A 22 -7.60 -19.36 3.28
N GLU A 23 -6.64 -20.10 3.84
CA GLU A 23 -6.59 -20.35 5.28
C GLU A 23 -6.47 -18.98 5.97
N LEU A 24 -7.51 -18.61 6.72
CA LEU A 24 -7.46 -17.43 7.58
C LEU A 24 -6.45 -17.70 8.70
N PRO A 25 -5.44 -16.84 8.90
CA PRO A 25 -4.59 -16.97 10.08
C PRO A 25 -5.43 -16.65 11.33
N THR A 26 -5.48 -17.61 12.26
CA THR A 26 -5.94 -17.39 13.63
C THR A 26 -5.01 -16.37 14.28
N ALA A 27 -5.54 -15.21 14.67
CA ALA A 27 -4.77 -14.19 15.38
C ALA A 27 -4.41 -14.67 16.79
N GLU A 28 -3.12 -14.81 17.07
CA GLU A 28 -2.61 -14.98 18.44
C GLU A 28 -2.69 -13.65 19.22
N PRO A 29 -2.89 -13.67 20.55
CA PRO A 29 -2.91 -12.45 21.35
C PRO A 29 -1.52 -11.81 21.39
N GLN A 30 -1.40 -10.55 20.94
CA GLN A 30 -0.17 -9.77 21.06
C GLN A 30 0.09 -9.43 22.54
N ALA A 31 1.31 -9.72 23.00
CA ALA A 31 1.83 -9.26 24.29
C ALA A 31 1.94 -7.71 24.31
N PRO A 32 1.79 -7.06 25.47
CA PRO A 32 1.84 -5.60 25.55
C PRO A 32 3.23 -5.07 25.13
N ALA A 33 3.22 -4.07 24.26
CA ALA A 33 4.40 -3.40 23.74
C ALA A 33 5.23 -2.78 24.88
N ALA A 34 6.54 -3.02 24.86
CA ALA A 34 7.49 -2.34 25.73
C ALA A 34 7.55 -0.85 25.34
N ASN A 35 7.31 0.02 26.31
CA ASN A 35 7.36 1.47 26.17
C ASN A 35 8.84 1.92 26.10
N PRO A 36 9.31 2.57 25.03
CA PRO A 36 10.66 3.14 25.04
C PRO A 36 10.66 4.43 25.87
N THR A 37 11.39 4.41 27.00
CA THR A 37 11.74 5.63 27.74
C THR A 37 12.53 6.56 26.82
N ALA A 38 11.95 7.71 26.50
CA ALA A 38 12.63 8.78 25.76
C ALA A 38 13.77 9.35 26.62
N SER A 39 15.00 9.23 26.12
CA SER A 39 16.16 9.98 26.62
C SER A 39 16.20 11.31 25.90
N GLU A 40 15.94 12.38 26.63
CA GLU A 40 16.04 13.76 26.15
C GLU A 40 17.51 14.09 25.86
N ALA A 41 17.83 14.33 24.59
CA ALA A 41 19.10 14.90 24.16
C ALA A 41 18.81 16.25 23.48
N ALA A 42 19.55 17.26 23.91
CA ALA A 42 19.29 18.67 23.63
C ALA A 42 19.27 19.03 22.14
N ASP A 43 18.35 19.94 21.82
CA ASP A 43 18.07 20.59 20.54
C ASP A 43 19.21 21.53 20.09
N PRO A 44 19.78 21.35 18.89
CA PRO A 44 20.23 22.46 18.09
C PRO A 44 19.09 22.89 17.18
N ALA A 45 18.52 24.08 17.44
CA ALA A 45 17.46 24.69 16.66
C ALA A 45 17.79 24.70 15.16
N GLU A 46 17.35 23.67 14.44
CA GLU A 46 17.42 23.57 13.01
C GLU A 46 16.11 24.19 12.49
N THR A 47 16.22 25.36 11.85
CA THR A 47 15.09 25.96 11.13
C THR A 47 14.79 25.06 9.93
N LYS A 48 14.01 24.01 10.17
CA LYS A 48 13.46 23.14 9.14
C LYS A 48 12.42 23.97 8.39
N ALA A 49 12.76 24.38 7.18
CA ALA A 49 11.75 24.89 6.26
C ALA A 49 10.64 23.83 6.19
N GLU A 50 9.41 24.23 6.53
CA GLU A 50 8.26 23.37 6.39
C GLU A 50 8.20 22.90 4.93
N PRO A 51 8.09 21.58 4.67
CA PRO A 51 7.86 21.13 3.31
C PRO A 51 6.52 21.71 2.89
N VAL A 52 6.55 22.65 1.95
CA VAL A 52 5.34 23.05 1.23
C VAL A 52 4.84 21.76 0.58
N ALA A 53 3.66 21.31 0.99
CA ALA A 53 2.98 20.21 0.33
C ALA A 53 2.67 20.65 -1.09
N GLU A 54 3.53 20.26 -2.03
CA GLU A 54 3.25 20.41 -3.45
C GLU A 54 2.10 19.44 -3.76
N GLU A 55 1.04 19.96 -4.38
CA GLU A 55 -0.11 19.17 -4.77
C GLU A 55 0.39 18.04 -5.69
N PRO A 56 0.08 16.76 -5.43
CA PRO A 56 0.59 15.67 -6.23
C PRO A 56 0.13 15.87 -7.67
N ASN A 57 1.08 16.15 -8.58
CA ASN A 57 0.78 16.24 -10.00
C ASN A 57 0.34 14.85 -10.48
N PRO A 58 -0.89 14.67 -10.98
CA PRO A 58 -1.37 13.38 -11.46
C PRO A 58 -0.59 12.86 -12.68
N GLU A 59 0.24 13.70 -13.32
CA GLU A 59 1.10 13.30 -14.45
C GLU A 59 2.51 12.85 -14.03
N THR A 60 2.76 12.69 -12.73
CA THR A 60 4.03 12.12 -12.27
C THR A 60 4.05 10.64 -12.66
N ASP A 61 4.95 10.30 -13.59
CA ASP A 61 5.15 8.94 -14.11
C ASP A 61 5.17 7.92 -12.95
N ALA A 62 4.11 7.10 -12.87
CA ALA A 62 3.84 6.16 -11.77
C ALA A 62 4.75 4.92 -11.83
N SER A 63 6.01 5.12 -12.21
CA SER A 63 7.03 4.09 -12.27
C SER A 63 7.22 3.47 -10.89
N PHE A 64 7.22 2.14 -10.85
CA PHE A 64 7.49 1.36 -9.65
C PHE A 64 8.80 0.57 -9.83
N PRO A 65 9.75 0.64 -8.86
CA PRO A 65 9.68 1.40 -7.61
C PRO A 65 9.84 2.90 -7.85
N ALA A 66 9.26 3.71 -6.95
CA ALA A 66 9.45 5.16 -6.99
C ALA A 66 10.92 5.51 -6.74
N VAL A 67 11.48 6.39 -7.56
CA VAL A 67 12.90 6.82 -7.47
C VAL A 67 13.08 8.20 -6.82
N ASN A 68 11.98 8.90 -6.52
CA ASN A 68 11.98 10.21 -5.87
C ASN A 68 10.71 10.40 -5.02
N VAL A 69 10.71 11.44 -4.17
CA VAL A 69 9.62 11.73 -3.22
C VAL A 69 8.29 12.02 -3.94
N ALA A 70 8.32 12.77 -5.04
CA ALA A 70 7.12 13.11 -5.79
C ALA A 70 6.40 11.87 -6.34
N GLY A 71 7.14 10.94 -6.95
CA GLY A 71 6.59 9.66 -7.42
C GLY A 71 6.21 8.71 -6.28
N ALA A 72 6.81 8.89 -5.11
CA ALA A 72 6.44 8.13 -3.92
C ALA A 72 5.09 8.63 -3.35
N ALA A 73 4.84 9.94 -3.38
CA ALA A 73 3.65 10.60 -2.82
C ALA A 73 2.32 10.32 -3.57
N VAL A 74 2.32 9.41 -4.54
CA VAL A 74 1.14 9.04 -5.34
C VAL A 74 0.58 7.71 -4.83
N VAL A 75 -0.72 7.67 -4.56
CA VAL A 75 -1.44 6.41 -4.28
C VAL A 75 -1.58 5.60 -5.57
N ARG A 76 -1.16 4.34 -5.55
CA ARG A 76 -1.17 3.45 -6.71
C ARG A 76 -2.14 2.29 -6.52
N GLU A 77 -2.53 1.66 -7.62
CA GLU A 77 -3.47 0.52 -7.59
C GLU A 77 -2.95 -0.67 -6.77
N GLN A 78 -1.63 -0.89 -6.73
CA GLN A 78 -1.01 -1.96 -5.95
C GLN A 78 -0.83 -1.64 -4.45
N ASP A 79 -1.07 -0.40 -4.03
CA ASP A 79 -0.89 -0.02 -2.62
C ASP A 79 -2.05 -0.58 -1.79
N TRP A 80 -1.74 -1.07 -0.59
CA TRP A 80 -2.79 -1.52 0.33
C TRP A 80 -3.46 -0.30 0.99
N VAL A 81 -4.70 -0.03 0.60
CA VAL A 81 -5.47 1.12 1.11
C VAL A 81 -6.37 0.73 2.28
N LYS A 82 -6.38 1.57 3.32
CA LYS A 82 -7.29 1.48 4.46
C LYS A 82 -7.81 2.87 4.83
N GLY A 83 -9.13 3.03 4.90
CA GLY A 83 -9.76 4.29 5.30
C GLY A 83 -11.03 4.59 4.52
N ALA A 84 -11.39 5.88 4.45
CA ALA A 84 -12.50 6.37 3.65
C ALA A 84 -12.16 6.36 2.14
N GLU A 85 -13.19 6.27 1.29
CA GLU A 85 -13.02 6.34 -0.18
C GLU A 85 -12.53 7.72 -0.65
N GLU A 86 -12.97 8.78 0.03
CA GLU A 86 -12.61 10.18 -0.26
C GLU A 86 -12.05 10.86 1.00
N PRO A 87 -10.79 10.57 1.39
CA PRO A 87 -10.19 11.17 2.57
C PRO A 87 -9.75 12.61 2.30
N ILE A 88 -9.89 13.49 3.29
CA ILE A 88 -9.34 14.85 3.24
C ILE A 88 -7.80 14.82 3.35
N ILE A 89 -7.27 13.82 4.05
CA ILE A 89 -5.83 13.61 4.26
C ILE A 89 -5.52 12.15 3.99
N THR A 90 -4.53 11.91 3.13
CA THR A 90 -3.98 10.59 2.86
C THR A 90 -2.58 10.48 3.47
N ILE A 91 -2.31 9.38 4.17
CA ILE A 91 -1.00 9.04 4.70
C ILE A 91 -0.47 7.86 3.88
N ILE A 92 0.74 7.98 3.35
CA ILE A 92 1.43 6.90 2.62
C ILE A 92 2.57 6.39 3.49
N GLU A 93 2.52 5.10 3.84
CA GLU A 93 3.51 4.44 4.68
C GLU A 93 4.40 3.51 3.84
N TYR A 94 5.71 3.57 4.06
CA TYR A 94 6.67 2.64 3.44
C TYR A 94 7.25 1.71 4.50
N GLY A 95 7.12 0.41 4.28
CA GLY A 95 7.71 -0.63 5.12
C GLY A 95 8.72 -1.46 4.34
N ASP A 96 9.84 -1.77 4.98
CA ASP A 96 10.76 -2.82 4.56
C ASP A 96 10.61 -3.98 5.56
N PHE A 97 10.42 -5.20 5.07
CA PHE A 97 10.16 -6.40 5.88
C PHE A 97 11.38 -7.33 5.98
N GLN A 98 12.57 -6.84 5.62
CA GLN A 98 13.83 -7.59 5.65
C GLN A 98 14.52 -7.61 7.01
#